data_AF-A0A917TBD0-F1
#
_entry.id   AF-A0A917TBD0-F1
#
_cell.length_a   1.000
_cell.length_b   1.000
_cell.length_c   1.000
_cell.angle_alpha   90.00
_cell.angle_beta   90.00
_cell.angle_gamma   90.00
#
_symmetry.space_group_name_H-M   'P 1'
#
loop_
_entity.id
_entity.type
_entity.pdbx_description
1 polymer ?
#
loop_
_entity_poly.entity_id
_entity_poly.type
_entity_poly.pdbx_seq_one_letter_code
_entity_poly.pdbx_strand_id
1 'polypeptide(L)'
;MEELLAAGLARQTSRGNLIDPFRNRLMLPIHDESGRLVAFIGRAHPREVDERTPKYQGSATTDLFSKTDLPYGMTPDTIDKLRRSASLAIVEGPMDALAVNAAARHAGRELVAVAPLGTALTAAQLATLDRIAPLADRGVVVALDNDPAGQRAAAAAHDLLLAAGVTVPRIPNLPAGQDPADVLATAGVDALATAIGRRRPLADLVVDQVLTAALRPGDHSAEGRLWALSRAARVVGRMPSEQRARQAVRVARALDLDSFQVLDSIQSHVPYDPKPQGPLGLPKPPRAMRQRAQLLADNAARLNAIGSRRDATQAARRRRFVDDGRDEDRGAEVDRGADTDW
;
A
#
# COMPACT_ATOMS: atom_id res chain seq x y z
N MET A 1 -14.84 16.35 32.00
CA MET A 1 -16.06 15.52 31.81
C MET A 1 -16.40 15.41 30.33
N GLU A 2 -16.57 16.56 29.67
CA GLU A 2 -16.83 16.67 28.24
C GLU A 2 -15.74 16.00 27.38
N GLU A 3 -14.47 16.14 27.76
CA GLU A 3 -13.36 15.46 27.09
C GLU A 3 -13.46 13.93 27.12
N LEU A 4 -13.92 13.33 28.22
CA LEU A 4 -14.10 11.87 28.32
C LEU A 4 -15.24 11.37 27.43
N LEU A 5 -16.30 12.17 27.29
CA LEU A 5 -17.39 11.91 26.35
C LEU A 5 -16.91 12.05 24.91
N ALA A 6 -16.21 13.13 24.59
CA ALA A 6 -15.67 13.40 23.25
C ALA A 6 -14.64 12.34 22.82
N ALA A 7 -13.82 11.84 23.73
CA ALA A 7 -12.88 10.75 23.49
C ALA A 7 -13.53 9.35 23.46
N GLY A 8 -14.84 9.25 23.74
CA GLY A 8 -15.55 7.97 23.79
C GLY A 8 -15.14 7.05 24.95
N LEU A 9 -14.49 7.59 25.97
CA LEU A 9 -14.07 6.87 27.19
C LEU A 9 -15.16 6.85 28.26
N ALA A 10 -16.17 7.71 28.13
CA ALA A 10 -17.37 7.68 28.94
C ALA A 10 -18.61 7.70 28.05
N ARG A 11 -19.71 7.13 28.55
CA ARG A 11 -21.03 7.23 27.92
C ARG A 11 -22.02 7.79 28.92
N GLN A 12 -22.90 8.69 28.47
CA GLN A 12 -23.99 9.16 29.31
C GLN A 12 -25.18 8.19 29.22
N THR A 13 -25.72 7.84 30.38
CA THR A 13 -26.97 7.06 30.51
C THR A 13 -28.19 7.95 30.31
N SER A 14 -29.35 7.34 30.08
CA SER A 14 -30.63 8.08 29.98
C SER A 14 -30.99 8.89 31.23
N ARG A 15 -30.40 8.54 32.39
CA ARG A 15 -30.58 9.26 33.67
C ARG A 15 -29.52 10.34 33.90
N GLY A 16 -28.70 10.67 32.89
CA GLY A 16 -27.67 11.70 32.98
C GLY A 16 -26.35 11.26 33.61
N ASN A 17 -26.31 10.09 34.26
CA ASN A 17 -25.09 9.55 34.86
C ASN A 17 -24.09 9.10 33.80
N LEU A 18 -22.80 9.31 34.05
CA LEU A 18 -21.72 8.80 33.23
C LEU A 18 -21.33 7.39 33.64
N ILE A 19 -21.07 6.55 32.64
CA ILE A 19 -20.61 5.18 32.82
C ILE A 19 -19.39 4.92 31.96
N ASP A 20 -18.53 4.03 32.44
CA ASP A 20 -17.45 3.46 31.66
C ASP A 20 -18.00 2.37 30.72
N PRO A 21 -17.87 2.52 29.39
CA PRO A 21 -18.32 1.52 28.42
C PRO A 21 -17.41 0.28 28.37
N PHE A 22 -16.20 0.32 28.94
CA PHE A 22 -15.17 -0.72 28.80
C PHE A 22 -14.94 -1.57 30.07
N ARG A 23 -15.90 -1.58 31.00
CA ARG A 23 -15.79 -2.36 32.26
C ARG A 23 -15.51 -3.85 32.04
N ASN A 24 -14.59 -4.39 32.83
CA ASN A 24 -14.17 -5.81 32.83
C ASN A 24 -13.70 -6.33 31.45
N ARG A 25 -12.97 -5.50 30.70
CA ARG A 25 -12.47 -5.86 29.38
C ARG A 25 -10.96 -5.77 29.30
N LEU A 26 -10.37 -6.67 28.53
CA LEU A 26 -9.01 -6.50 28.03
C LEU A 26 -9.01 -5.35 27.02
N MET A 27 -8.20 -4.33 27.27
CA MET A 27 -8.12 -3.13 26.44
C MET A 27 -7.07 -3.28 25.36
N LEU A 28 -7.51 -3.16 24.10
CA LEU A 28 -6.66 -3.18 22.91
C LEU A 28 -6.62 -1.76 22.31
N PRO A 29 -5.47 -1.08 22.34
CA PRO A 29 -5.34 0.29 21.85
C PRO A 29 -5.41 0.37 20.31
N ILE A 30 -6.08 1.40 19.80
CA ILE A 30 -6.11 1.77 18.39
C ILE A 30 -5.31 3.05 18.21
N HIS A 31 -4.45 3.06 17.19
CA HIS A 31 -3.55 4.17 16.90
C HIS A 31 -3.86 4.78 15.53
N ASP A 32 -3.54 6.06 15.35
CA ASP A 32 -3.57 6.74 14.06
C ASP A 32 -2.30 6.47 13.23
N GLU A 33 -2.21 7.08 12.04
CA GLU A 33 -1.05 6.96 11.14
C GLU A 33 0.26 7.55 11.69
N SER A 34 0.18 8.34 12.77
CA SER A 34 1.34 8.87 13.51
C SER A 34 1.72 7.99 14.70
N GLY A 35 0.96 6.92 14.97
CA GLY A 35 1.16 6.04 16.12
C GLY A 35 0.60 6.61 17.43
N ARG A 36 -0.24 7.65 17.37
CA ARG A 36 -0.90 8.20 18.56
C ARG A 36 -2.14 7.38 18.91
N LEU A 37 -2.35 7.14 20.19
CA LEU A 37 -3.54 6.46 20.69
C LEU A 37 -4.79 7.33 20.47
N VAL A 38 -5.80 6.78 19.77
CA VAL A 38 -7.03 7.53 19.42
C VAL A 38 -8.32 6.82 19.82
N ALA A 39 -8.29 5.51 20.07
CA ALA A 39 -9.45 4.73 20.46
C ALA A 39 -9.05 3.39 21.10
N PHE A 40 -10.05 2.62 21.53
CA PHE A 40 -9.86 1.29 22.11
C PHE A 40 -10.87 0.27 21.57
N ILE A 41 -10.49 -0.99 21.69
CA ILE A 41 -11.39 -2.15 21.62
C ILE A 41 -11.27 -2.90 22.95
N GLY A 42 -12.38 -3.07 23.64
CA GLY A 42 -12.47 -3.89 24.83
C GLY A 42 -12.96 -5.30 24.49
N ARG A 43 -12.15 -6.33 24.80
CA ARG A 43 -12.55 -7.74 24.70
C ARG A 43 -13.05 -8.23 26.05
N ALA A 44 -14.29 -8.71 26.10
CA ALA A 44 -14.86 -9.30 27.32
C ALA A 44 -14.17 -10.63 27.66
N HIS A 45 -14.12 -10.96 28.95
CA HIS A 45 -13.72 -12.29 29.36
C HIS A 45 -14.71 -13.34 28.81
N PRO A 46 -14.28 -14.50 28.28
CA PRO A 46 -15.18 -15.47 27.65
C PRO A 46 -16.34 -15.94 28.53
N ARG A 47 -16.17 -15.95 29.86
CA ARG A 47 -17.24 -16.30 30.83
C ARG A 47 -18.29 -15.21 31.05
N GLU A 48 -18.05 -13.99 30.57
CA GLU A 48 -18.94 -12.84 30.72
C GLU A 48 -19.67 -12.51 29.41
N VAL A 49 -19.42 -13.25 28.32
CA VAL A 49 -20.08 -13.02 27.03
C VAL A 49 -21.50 -13.57 27.07
N ASP A 50 -22.47 -12.70 26.85
CA ASP A 50 -23.89 -13.02 26.75
C ASP A 50 -24.59 -12.07 25.76
N GLU A 51 -25.93 -12.16 25.64
CA GLU A 51 -26.72 -11.30 24.74
C GLU A 51 -26.58 -9.78 25.04
N ARG A 52 -26.19 -9.42 26.27
CA ARG A 52 -26.06 -8.02 26.72
C ARG A 52 -24.60 -7.56 26.77
N THR A 53 -23.66 -8.49 26.76
CA THR A 53 -22.22 -8.23 26.89
C THR A 53 -21.50 -8.74 25.65
N PRO A 54 -21.28 -7.89 24.63
CA PRO A 54 -20.68 -8.32 23.38
C PRO A 54 -19.22 -8.74 23.61
N LYS A 55 -18.78 -9.78 22.87
CA LYS A 55 -17.39 -10.29 22.89
C LYS A 55 -16.38 -9.16 22.66
N TYR A 56 -16.66 -8.24 21.73
CA TYR A 56 -15.88 -7.05 21.47
C TYR A 56 -16.75 -5.79 21.57
N GLN A 57 -16.22 -4.77 22.24
CA GLN A 57 -16.80 -3.43 22.35
C GLN A 57 -15.77 -2.44 21.79
N GLY A 58 -16.03 -1.83 20.65
CA GLY A 58 -15.17 -0.75 20.13
C GLY A 58 -15.61 0.62 20.65
N SER A 59 -14.67 1.57 20.71
CA SER A 59 -15.00 3.00 20.85
C SER A 59 -16.05 3.43 19.82
N ALA A 60 -16.90 4.38 20.22
CA ALA A 60 -17.76 5.11 19.29
C ALA A 60 -16.90 5.94 18.34
N THR A 61 -17.47 6.39 17.22
CA THR A 61 -16.82 7.38 16.35
C THR A 61 -16.61 8.67 17.13
N THR A 62 -15.42 9.25 17.00
CA THR A 62 -15.03 10.53 17.60
C THR A 62 -14.33 11.38 16.54
N ASP A 63 -14.05 12.63 16.86
CA ASP A 63 -13.27 13.52 15.98
C ASP A 63 -11.84 13.00 15.71
N LEU A 64 -11.34 12.10 16.57
CA LEU A 64 -10.02 11.49 16.45
C LEU A 64 -10.05 10.09 15.83
N PHE A 65 -11.23 9.46 15.73
CA PHE A 65 -11.34 8.05 15.37
C PHE A 65 -12.61 7.73 14.58
N SER A 66 -12.42 7.14 13.39
CA SER A 66 -13.46 6.47 12.64
C SER A 66 -13.03 5.05 12.26
N LYS A 67 -13.93 4.09 12.48
CA LYS A 67 -13.73 2.67 12.10
C LYS A 67 -13.53 2.48 10.60
N THR A 68 -14.08 3.39 9.79
CA THR A 68 -13.96 3.34 8.32
C THR A 68 -12.58 3.74 7.83
N ASP A 69 -11.80 4.47 8.63
CA ASP A 69 -10.60 5.16 8.15
C ASP A 69 -9.31 4.55 8.73
N LEU A 70 -9.39 4.02 9.95
CA LEU A 70 -8.25 3.46 10.67
C LEU A 70 -8.46 1.94 10.92
N PRO A 71 -7.53 1.08 10.50
CA PRO A 71 -7.52 -0.31 10.93
C PRO A 71 -6.91 -0.46 12.34
N TYR A 72 -7.22 -1.56 13.03
CA TYR A 72 -6.45 -2.01 14.19
C TYR A 72 -5.04 -2.43 13.78
N GLY A 73 -4.07 -2.30 14.69
CA GLY A 73 -2.71 -2.84 14.54
C GLY A 73 -1.64 -1.82 14.16
N MET A 74 -2.00 -0.55 13.93
CA MET A 74 -1.07 0.55 13.56
C MET A 74 -0.24 1.08 14.75
N THR A 75 0.32 0.20 15.57
CA THR A 75 1.20 0.61 16.68
C THR A 75 2.43 1.35 16.15
N PRO A 76 3.13 2.15 16.99
CA PRO A 76 4.38 2.79 16.59
C PRO A 76 5.41 1.81 16.00
N ASP A 77 5.54 0.61 16.58
CA ASP A 77 6.41 -0.46 16.06
C ASP A 77 5.94 -0.99 14.70
N THR A 78 4.63 -1.19 14.51
CA THR A 78 4.06 -1.59 13.21
C THR A 78 4.36 -0.53 12.13
N ILE A 79 4.12 0.75 12.42
CA ILE A 79 4.36 1.86 11.49
C ILE A 79 5.83 1.93 11.11
N ASP A 80 6.72 1.81 12.09
CA ASP A 80 8.16 1.81 11.90
C ASP A 80 8.63 0.62 11.03
N LYS A 81 8.09 -0.59 11.27
CA LYS A 81 8.32 -1.76 10.41
C LYS A 81 7.78 -1.58 8.99
N LEU A 82 6.60 -0.98 8.82
CA LEU A 82 6.05 -0.68 7.50
C LEU A 82 6.96 0.28 6.72
N ARG A 83 7.48 1.32 7.39
CA ARG A 83 8.45 2.26 6.81
C ARG A 83 9.77 1.56 6.42
N ARG A 84 10.15 0.49 7.12
CA ARG A 84 11.26 -0.42 6.77
C ARG A 84 10.89 -1.54 5.79
N SER A 85 9.81 -1.38 5.04
CA SER A 85 9.40 -2.32 3.98
C SER A 85 8.90 -3.68 4.47
N ALA A 86 8.47 -3.81 5.73
CA ALA A 86 7.80 -5.03 6.20
C ALA A 86 6.54 -5.34 5.36
N SER A 87 6.28 -6.62 5.10
CA SER A 87 5.04 -7.04 4.43
C SER A 87 3.83 -6.73 5.30
N LEU A 88 2.68 -6.48 4.67
CA LEU A 88 1.43 -6.24 5.36
C LEU A 88 0.56 -7.50 5.33
N ALA A 89 0.01 -7.90 6.47
CA ALA A 89 -1.08 -8.85 6.56
C ALA A 89 -2.39 -8.14 6.93
N ILE A 90 -3.45 -8.42 6.21
CA ILE A 90 -4.81 -7.97 6.51
C ILE A 90 -5.56 -9.19 7.03
N VAL A 91 -6.00 -9.12 8.28
CA VAL A 91 -6.70 -10.21 8.99
C VAL A 91 -8.09 -9.76 9.42
N GLU A 92 -8.89 -10.67 9.96
CA GLU A 92 -10.29 -10.40 10.30
C GLU A 92 -10.44 -9.61 11.60
N GLY A 93 -9.74 -10.00 12.66
CA GLY A 93 -9.89 -9.40 13.97
C GLY A 93 -8.59 -8.99 14.67
N PRO A 94 -8.70 -8.26 15.79
CA PRO A 94 -7.55 -7.86 16.59
C PRO A 94 -6.73 -9.04 17.12
N MET A 95 -7.38 -10.16 17.47
CA MET A 95 -6.69 -11.35 17.97
C MET A 95 -5.88 -12.04 16.87
N ASP A 96 -6.39 -12.08 15.64
CA ASP A 96 -5.65 -12.59 14.48
C ASP A 96 -4.43 -11.72 14.21
N ALA A 97 -4.56 -10.40 14.36
CA ALA A 97 -3.45 -9.49 14.11
C ALA A 97 -2.33 -9.72 15.13
N LEU A 98 -2.70 -9.92 16.40
CA LEU A 98 -1.75 -10.31 17.45
C LEU A 98 -1.12 -11.68 17.17
N ALA A 99 -1.91 -12.67 16.73
CA ALA A 99 -1.43 -14.02 16.42
C ALA A 99 -0.44 -14.02 15.25
N VAL A 100 -0.77 -13.33 14.16
CA VAL A 100 0.09 -13.18 12.99
C VAL A 100 1.38 -12.44 13.35
N ASN A 101 1.30 -11.36 14.13
CA ASN A 101 2.49 -10.63 14.58
C ASN A 101 3.39 -11.50 15.48
N ALA A 102 2.81 -12.31 16.37
CA ALA A 102 3.55 -13.24 17.21
C ALA A 102 4.26 -14.32 16.38
N ALA A 103 3.56 -14.92 15.41
CA ALA A 103 4.12 -15.92 14.52
C ALA A 103 5.20 -15.35 13.58
N ALA A 104 5.00 -14.12 13.07
CA ALA A 104 5.99 -13.43 12.25
C ALA A 104 7.27 -13.16 13.04
N ARG A 105 7.14 -12.66 14.28
CA ARG A 105 8.27 -12.44 15.19
C ARG A 105 9.00 -13.74 15.52
N HIS A 106 8.26 -14.80 15.85
CA HIS A 106 8.82 -16.12 16.16
C HIS A 106 9.68 -16.66 15.01
N ALA A 107 9.21 -16.49 13.77
CA ALA A 107 9.92 -16.94 12.57
C ALA A 107 10.93 -15.91 11.99
N GLY A 108 11.20 -14.80 12.68
CA GLY A 108 12.11 -13.76 12.20
C GLY A 108 11.67 -13.12 10.87
N ARG A 109 10.36 -13.02 10.62
CA ARG A 109 9.78 -12.55 9.37
C ARG A 109 9.33 -11.10 9.48
N GLU A 110 9.80 -10.26 8.56
CA GLU A 110 9.35 -8.86 8.41
C GLU A 110 7.93 -8.81 7.83
N LEU A 111 6.96 -9.00 8.72
CA LEU A 111 5.54 -8.94 8.43
C LEU A 111 4.80 -8.36 9.63
N VAL A 112 3.86 -7.47 9.35
CA VAL A 112 2.97 -6.86 10.36
C VAL A 112 1.53 -6.99 9.94
N ALA A 113 0.65 -7.21 10.91
CA ALA A 113 -0.77 -7.44 10.69
C ALA A 113 -1.63 -6.27 11.14
N VAL A 114 -2.66 -5.98 10.35
CA VAL A 114 -3.73 -5.01 10.62
C VAL A 114 -5.09 -5.66 10.41
N ALA A 115 -6.12 -5.17 11.10
CA ALA A 115 -7.47 -5.72 11.02
C ALA A 115 -8.52 -4.61 10.86
N PRO A 116 -9.51 -4.74 9.94
CA PRO A 116 -10.69 -3.89 9.94
C PRO A 116 -11.46 -3.99 11.27
N LEU A 117 -12.08 -2.88 11.69
CA LEU A 117 -12.71 -2.76 13.00
C LEU A 117 -14.19 -3.17 12.98
N GLY A 118 -14.44 -4.47 12.81
CA GLY A 118 -15.80 -5.02 12.76
C GLY A 118 -16.60 -4.59 11.52
N THR A 119 -15.89 -4.32 10.42
CA THR A 119 -16.42 -3.92 9.12
C THR A 119 -15.63 -4.61 8.02
N ALA A 120 -16.14 -4.62 6.79
CA ALA A 120 -15.30 -5.01 5.65
C ALA A 120 -14.13 -4.03 5.48
N LEU A 121 -13.02 -4.51 4.91
CA LEU A 121 -11.89 -3.67 4.52
C LEU A 121 -12.37 -2.51 3.63
N THR A 122 -11.96 -1.29 3.95
CA THR A 122 -12.38 -0.08 3.22
C THR A 122 -11.25 0.50 2.37
N ALA A 123 -11.62 1.24 1.32
CA ALA A 123 -10.65 2.01 0.53
C ALA A 123 -9.95 3.10 1.37
N ALA A 124 -10.65 3.69 2.36
CA ALA A 124 -10.08 4.69 3.26
C ALA A 124 -9.00 4.11 4.18
N GLN A 125 -9.21 2.89 4.71
CA GLN A 125 -8.18 2.17 5.47
C GLN A 125 -6.95 1.87 4.60
N LEU A 126 -7.15 1.43 3.36
CA LEU A 126 -6.04 1.21 2.42
C LEU A 126 -5.30 2.51 2.09
N ALA A 127 -6.02 3.62 1.89
CA ALA A 127 -5.39 4.93 1.67
C ALA A 127 -4.58 5.39 2.88
N THR A 128 -5.05 5.14 4.11
CA THR A 128 -4.28 5.41 5.33
C THR A 128 -2.99 4.59 5.39
N LEU A 129 -3.06 3.31 5.07
CA LEU A 129 -1.87 2.45 5.02
C LEU A 129 -0.88 2.88 3.93
N ASP A 130 -1.39 3.30 2.77
CA ASP A 130 -0.58 3.78 1.65
C ASP A 130 0.17 5.09 1.97
N ARG A 131 -0.46 6.01 2.73
CA ARG A 131 0.22 7.23 3.24
C ARG A 131 1.38 6.91 4.18
N ILE A 132 1.27 5.86 4.99
CA ILE A 132 2.34 5.43 5.90
C ILE A 132 3.49 4.85 5.09
N ALA A 133 3.17 3.94 4.17
CA ALA A 133 4.16 3.30 3.32
C ALA A 133 3.48 2.74 2.05
N PRO A 134 3.97 3.09 0.84
CA PRO A 134 3.30 2.74 -0.41
C PRO A 134 2.95 1.26 -0.52
N LEU A 135 1.71 0.96 -0.88
CA LEU A 135 1.19 -0.40 -1.03
C LEU A 135 1.63 -1.05 -2.34
N ALA A 136 1.90 -0.26 -3.38
CA ALA A 136 2.33 -0.74 -4.69
C ALA A 136 3.65 -1.54 -4.64
N ASP A 137 4.55 -1.18 -3.73
CA ASP A 137 5.87 -1.82 -3.58
C ASP A 137 5.89 -2.88 -2.46
N ARG A 138 4.72 -3.22 -1.89
CA ARG A 138 4.61 -4.02 -0.67
C ARG A 138 4.05 -5.41 -0.94
N GLY A 139 4.66 -6.40 -0.28
CA GLY A 139 4.03 -7.71 -0.14
C GLY A 139 2.78 -7.62 0.75
N VAL A 140 1.60 -7.83 0.17
CA VAL A 140 0.33 -7.86 0.91
C VAL A 140 -0.23 -9.28 0.99
N VAL A 141 -0.64 -9.68 2.19
CA VAL A 141 -1.25 -10.96 2.50
C VAL A 141 -2.64 -10.72 3.08
N VAL A 142 -3.64 -11.42 2.57
CA VAL A 142 -5.01 -11.42 3.10
C VAL A 142 -5.20 -12.74 3.83
N ALA A 143 -5.29 -12.70 5.15
CA ALA A 143 -5.32 -13.84 6.06
C ALA A 143 -6.60 -13.79 6.92
N LEU A 144 -7.75 -13.88 6.24
CA LEU A 144 -9.08 -13.97 6.87
C LEU A 144 -9.40 -15.44 7.21
N ASP A 145 -10.55 -15.68 7.86
CA ASP A 145 -11.03 -17.04 8.10
C ASP A 145 -11.10 -17.85 6.80
N ASN A 146 -10.73 -19.12 6.87
CA ASN A 146 -10.77 -20.06 5.77
C ASN A 146 -12.10 -20.84 5.72
N ASP A 147 -13.20 -20.13 5.92
CA ASP A 147 -14.56 -20.60 5.74
C ASP A 147 -15.18 -19.96 4.46
N PRO A 148 -16.41 -20.34 4.05
CA PRO A 148 -17.04 -19.75 2.88
C PRO A 148 -17.28 -18.23 2.97
N ALA A 149 -17.41 -17.65 4.17
CA ALA A 149 -17.63 -16.21 4.35
C ALA A 149 -16.31 -15.43 4.22
N GLY A 150 -15.27 -15.87 4.92
CA GLY A 150 -13.92 -15.33 4.86
C GLY A 150 -13.30 -15.47 3.47
N GLN A 151 -13.53 -16.57 2.75
CA GLN A 151 -13.11 -16.70 1.35
C GLN A 151 -13.81 -15.69 0.41
N ARG A 152 -15.09 -15.38 0.64
CA ARG A 152 -15.79 -14.34 -0.12
C ARG A 152 -15.26 -12.94 0.23
N ALA A 153 -14.99 -12.69 1.51
CA ALA A 153 -14.39 -11.44 1.95
C ALA A 153 -12.97 -11.25 1.39
N ALA A 154 -12.17 -12.32 1.33
CA ALA A 154 -10.83 -12.30 0.75
C ALA A 154 -10.88 -12.03 -0.75
N ALA A 155 -11.84 -12.61 -1.47
CA ALA A 155 -12.06 -12.31 -2.88
C ALA A 155 -12.48 -10.84 -3.09
N ALA A 156 -13.36 -10.29 -2.25
CA ALA A 156 -13.73 -8.87 -2.31
C ALA A 156 -12.55 -7.93 -2.02
N ALA A 157 -11.65 -8.32 -1.11
CA ALA A 157 -10.43 -7.58 -0.83
C ALA A 157 -9.47 -7.53 -2.03
N HIS A 158 -9.50 -8.52 -2.94
CA HIS A 158 -8.63 -8.54 -4.13
C HIS A 158 -8.85 -7.31 -5.01
N ASP A 159 -10.09 -7.00 -5.38
CA ASP A 159 -10.42 -5.84 -6.22
C ASP A 159 -10.02 -4.51 -5.55
N LEU A 160 -10.27 -4.38 -4.23
CA LEU A 160 -9.85 -3.21 -3.45
C LEU A 160 -8.33 -3.03 -3.42
N LEU A 161 -7.59 -4.12 -3.25
CA LEU A 161 -6.13 -4.10 -3.22
C LEU A 161 -5.52 -3.77 -4.58
N LEU A 162 -6.08 -4.31 -5.67
CA LEU A 162 -5.67 -3.94 -7.03
C LEU A 162 -5.90 -2.45 -7.28
N ALA A 163 -7.05 -1.91 -6.86
CA ALA A 163 -7.35 -0.48 -6.98
C ALA A 163 -6.40 0.40 -6.14
N ALA A 164 -5.92 -0.11 -5.00
CA ALA A 164 -4.89 0.52 -4.17
C ALA A 164 -3.46 0.33 -4.71
N GLY A 165 -3.28 -0.25 -5.90
CA GLY A 165 -1.98 -0.41 -6.55
C GLY A 165 -1.21 -1.68 -6.21
N VAL A 166 -1.74 -2.56 -5.35
CA VAL A 166 -1.10 -3.83 -5.01
C VAL A 166 -1.16 -4.77 -6.21
N THR A 167 -0.01 -5.13 -6.75
CA THR A 167 0.03 -5.92 -7.99
C THR A 167 -0.20 -7.41 -7.80
N VAL A 168 0.23 -7.99 -6.67
CA VAL A 168 0.10 -9.44 -6.38
C VAL A 168 -0.25 -9.67 -4.90
N PRO A 169 -1.50 -9.38 -4.47
CA PRO A 169 -1.96 -9.78 -3.14
C PRO A 169 -1.94 -11.31 -3.03
N ARG A 170 -1.64 -11.81 -1.84
CA ARG A 170 -1.48 -13.23 -1.54
C ARG A 170 -2.43 -13.69 -0.45
N ILE A 171 -2.68 -14.98 -0.37
CA ILE A 171 -3.46 -15.64 0.69
C ILE A 171 -2.61 -16.76 1.31
N PRO A 172 -2.56 -16.90 2.65
CA PRO A 172 -1.84 -17.99 3.31
C PRO A 172 -2.60 -19.31 3.16
N ASN A 173 -1.94 -20.41 3.55
CA ASN A 173 -2.56 -21.73 3.59
C ASN A 173 -2.97 -22.07 5.03
N LEU A 174 -4.12 -21.54 5.46
CA LEU A 174 -4.72 -21.90 6.75
C LEU A 174 -5.53 -23.21 6.64
N PRO A 175 -5.67 -23.99 7.72
CA PRO A 175 -6.61 -25.12 7.78
C PRO A 175 -8.04 -24.67 7.45
N ALA A 176 -8.88 -25.59 6.97
CA ALA A 176 -10.28 -25.27 6.66
C ALA A 176 -11.04 -24.84 7.92
N GLY A 177 -11.78 -23.73 7.82
CA GLY A 177 -12.59 -23.16 8.90
C GLY A 177 -11.81 -22.68 10.12
N GLN A 178 -10.53 -22.33 9.95
CA GLN A 178 -9.72 -21.73 11.01
C GLN A 178 -9.20 -20.35 10.59
N ASP A 179 -9.23 -19.43 11.54
CA ASP A 179 -8.55 -18.14 11.47
C ASP A 179 -7.11 -18.24 12.04
N PRO A 180 -6.26 -17.19 11.89
CA PRO A 180 -4.93 -17.20 12.47
C PRO A 180 -4.90 -17.41 13.99
N ALA A 181 -5.83 -16.84 14.75
CA ALA A 181 -5.87 -16.99 16.21
C ALA A 181 -6.19 -18.44 16.63
N ASP A 182 -7.08 -19.13 15.91
CA ASP A 182 -7.46 -20.52 16.11
C ASP A 182 -6.31 -21.46 15.79
N VAL A 183 -5.58 -21.23 14.70
CA VAL A 183 -4.36 -22.01 14.38
C VAL A 183 -3.32 -21.84 15.48
N LEU A 184 -3.11 -20.63 15.98
CA LEU A 184 -2.19 -20.39 17.08
C LEU A 184 -2.62 -21.13 18.35
N ALA A 185 -3.91 -21.10 18.68
CA ALA A 185 -4.45 -21.72 19.89
C ALA A 185 -4.43 -23.25 19.83
N THR A 186 -4.69 -23.84 18.66
CA THR A 186 -4.85 -25.29 18.51
C THR A 186 -3.58 -26.02 18.08
N ALA A 187 -2.78 -25.41 17.19
CA ALA A 187 -1.60 -26.03 16.59
C ALA A 187 -0.27 -25.33 16.96
N GLY A 188 -0.34 -24.17 17.60
CA GLY A 188 0.83 -23.45 18.11
C GLY A 188 1.50 -22.52 17.09
N VAL A 189 2.51 -21.80 17.58
CA VAL A 189 3.16 -20.70 16.85
C VAL A 189 3.93 -21.16 15.62
N ASP A 190 4.57 -22.33 15.67
CA ASP A 190 5.31 -22.91 14.54
C ASP A 190 4.38 -23.27 13.36
N ALA A 191 3.21 -23.83 13.67
CA ALA A 191 2.20 -24.17 12.68
C ALA A 191 1.66 -22.90 12.00
N LEU A 192 1.32 -21.88 12.79
CA LEU A 192 0.86 -20.60 12.26
C LEU A 192 1.95 -19.91 11.42
N ALA A 193 3.20 -19.89 11.89
CA ALA A 193 4.32 -19.32 11.15
C ALA A 193 4.53 -20.00 9.79
N THR A 194 4.39 -21.33 9.75
CA THR A 194 4.45 -22.12 8.52
C THR A 194 3.29 -21.78 7.58
N ALA A 195 2.07 -21.71 8.10
CA ALA A 195 0.86 -21.38 7.34
C ALA A 195 0.93 -19.98 6.73
N ILE A 196 1.36 -18.98 7.50
CA ILE A 196 1.58 -17.60 7.02
C ILE A 196 2.77 -17.53 6.05
N GLY A 197 3.78 -18.39 6.20
CA GLY A 197 4.94 -18.43 5.32
C GLY A 197 4.63 -18.98 3.91
N ARG A 198 3.73 -19.97 3.83
CA ARG A 198 3.29 -20.61 2.57
C ARG A 198 2.09 -19.86 2.01
N ARG A 199 2.32 -19.15 0.90
CA ARG A 199 1.31 -18.25 0.30
C ARG A 199 1.12 -18.55 -1.17
N ARG A 200 -0.11 -18.40 -1.65
CA ARG A 200 -0.44 -18.38 -3.08
C ARG A 200 -1.02 -17.02 -3.48
N PRO A 201 -0.97 -16.64 -4.76
CA PRO A 201 -1.66 -15.43 -5.22
C PRO A 201 -3.15 -15.48 -4.90
N LEU A 202 -3.70 -14.40 -4.33
CA LEU A 202 -5.12 -14.29 -3.99
C LEU A 202 -6.01 -14.38 -5.23
N ALA A 203 -5.48 -13.99 -6.39
CA ALA A 203 -6.09 -14.18 -7.69
C ALA A 203 -6.53 -15.63 -7.97
N ASP A 204 -5.83 -16.61 -7.38
CA ASP A 204 -6.22 -18.01 -7.52
C ASP A 204 -7.59 -18.26 -6.94
N LEU A 205 -7.81 -17.82 -5.70
CA LEU A 205 -9.10 -17.94 -5.02
C LEU A 205 -10.22 -17.25 -5.82
N VAL A 206 -9.95 -16.03 -6.31
CA VAL A 206 -10.92 -15.25 -7.09
C VAL A 206 -11.34 -15.99 -8.35
N VAL A 207 -10.38 -16.49 -9.13
CA VAL A 207 -10.65 -17.23 -10.36
C VAL A 207 -11.34 -18.57 -10.05
N ASP A 208 -10.90 -19.29 -9.02
CA ASP A 208 -11.51 -20.56 -8.61
C ASP A 208 -12.99 -20.35 -8.27
N GLN A 209 -13.34 -19.32 -7.50
CA GLN A 209 -14.73 -18.98 -7.17
C GLN A 209 -15.57 -18.64 -8.42
N VAL A 210 -15.00 -17.91 -9.38
CA VAL A 210 -15.69 -17.57 -10.64
C VAL A 210 -16.00 -18.83 -11.44
N LEU A 211 -15.03 -19.75 -11.55
CA LEU A 211 -15.19 -21.00 -12.28
C LEU A 211 -16.22 -21.91 -11.59
N THR A 212 -16.13 -22.10 -10.27
CA THR A 212 -17.09 -22.89 -9.49
C THR A 212 -18.50 -22.31 -9.55
N ALA A 213 -18.66 -20.98 -9.62
CA ALA A 213 -19.97 -20.35 -9.77
C ALA A 213 -20.50 -20.38 -11.21
N ALA A 214 -19.66 -20.67 -12.22
CA ALA A 214 -20.04 -20.71 -13.62
C ALA A 214 -20.29 -22.12 -14.14
N LEU A 215 -19.62 -23.13 -13.58
CA LEU A 215 -19.78 -24.54 -13.94
C LEU A 215 -20.50 -25.28 -12.83
N ARG A 216 -21.53 -26.05 -13.21
CA ARG A 216 -22.10 -27.04 -12.29
C ARG A 216 -21.08 -28.17 -12.09
N PRO A 217 -21.01 -28.78 -10.89
CA PRO A 217 -20.18 -29.97 -10.70
C PRO A 217 -20.51 -31.05 -11.74
N GLY A 218 -19.51 -31.50 -12.49
CA GLY A 218 -19.66 -32.51 -13.55
C GLY A 218 -20.16 -31.99 -14.91
N ASP A 219 -20.34 -30.68 -15.09
CA ASP A 219 -20.62 -30.10 -16.40
C ASP A 219 -19.35 -30.01 -17.24
N HIS A 220 -19.28 -30.85 -18.27
CA HIS A 220 -18.17 -30.90 -19.25
C HIS A 220 -18.61 -30.41 -20.64
N SER A 221 -19.78 -29.79 -20.75
CA SER A 221 -20.30 -29.28 -22.02
C SER A 221 -19.39 -28.19 -22.60
N ALA A 222 -19.34 -28.08 -23.94
CA ALA A 222 -18.60 -27.00 -24.59
C ALA A 222 -19.18 -25.63 -24.21
N GLU A 223 -20.52 -25.53 -24.13
CA GLU A 223 -21.25 -24.30 -23.79
C GLU A 223 -20.94 -23.85 -22.35
N GLY A 224 -20.98 -24.78 -21.38
CA GLY A 224 -20.63 -24.47 -19.99
C GLY A 224 -19.19 -23.99 -19.85
N ARG A 225 -18.24 -24.65 -20.53
CA ARG A 225 -16.84 -24.23 -20.55
C ARG A 225 -16.63 -22.85 -21.15
N LEU A 226 -17.29 -22.54 -22.28
CA LEU A 226 -17.21 -21.21 -22.90
C LEU A 226 -17.87 -20.13 -22.04
N TRP A 227 -18.97 -20.45 -21.35
CA TRP A 227 -19.60 -19.55 -20.39
C TRP A 227 -18.68 -19.23 -19.22
N ALA A 228 -18.04 -20.26 -18.64
CA ALA A 228 -17.07 -20.11 -17.56
C ALA A 228 -15.84 -19.32 -18.00
N LEU A 229 -15.33 -19.57 -19.21
CA LEU A 229 -14.25 -18.79 -19.81
C LEU A 229 -14.64 -17.31 -19.91
N SER A 230 -15.82 -17.00 -20.46
CA SER A 230 -16.29 -15.62 -20.60
C SER A 230 -16.34 -14.88 -19.24
N ARG A 231 -16.81 -15.55 -18.18
CA ARG A 231 -16.83 -14.99 -16.82
C ARG A 231 -15.42 -14.82 -16.25
N ALA A 232 -14.55 -15.81 -16.40
CA ALA A 232 -13.17 -15.76 -15.93
C ALA A 232 -12.39 -14.65 -16.66
N ALA A 233 -12.55 -14.53 -17.98
CA ALA A 233 -11.89 -13.53 -18.81
C ALA A 233 -12.20 -12.09 -18.36
N ARG A 234 -13.44 -11.78 -17.99
CA ARG A 234 -13.82 -10.45 -17.43
C ARG A 234 -13.11 -10.10 -16.13
N VAL A 235 -12.83 -11.10 -15.30
CA VAL A 235 -12.16 -10.89 -14.01
C VAL A 235 -10.65 -10.82 -14.22
N VAL A 236 -10.09 -11.78 -14.95
CA VAL A 236 -8.65 -11.84 -15.26
C VAL A 236 -8.21 -10.63 -16.10
N GLY A 237 -9.01 -10.17 -17.07
CA GLY A 237 -8.67 -9.02 -17.92
C GLY A 237 -8.39 -7.73 -17.14
N ARG A 238 -9.03 -7.55 -15.98
CA ARG A 238 -8.83 -6.41 -15.07
C ARG A 238 -7.62 -6.54 -14.16
N MET A 239 -6.98 -7.71 -14.08
CA MET A 239 -5.81 -7.94 -13.25
C MET A 239 -4.54 -7.36 -13.87
N PRO A 240 -3.47 -7.09 -13.08
CA PRO A 240 -2.16 -6.75 -13.59
C PRO A 240 -1.59 -7.82 -14.53
N SER A 241 -0.75 -7.39 -15.49
CA SER A 241 -0.22 -8.26 -16.56
C SER A 241 0.44 -9.55 -16.05
N GLU A 242 1.19 -9.47 -14.94
CA GLU A 242 1.84 -10.60 -14.27
C GLU A 242 0.84 -11.66 -13.79
N GLN A 243 -0.32 -11.24 -13.30
CA GLN A 243 -1.39 -12.17 -12.91
C GLN A 243 -2.11 -12.73 -14.12
N ARG A 244 -2.34 -11.93 -15.16
CA ARG A 244 -3.10 -12.35 -16.36
C ARG A 244 -2.48 -13.57 -17.03
N ALA A 245 -1.17 -13.52 -17.30
CA ALA A 245 -0.48 -14.63 -17.96
C ALA A 245 -0.58 -15.92 -17.14
N ARG A 246 -0.35 -15.84 -15.82
CA ARG A 246 -0.46 -17.00 -14.92
C ARG A 246 -1.89 -17.54 -14.84
N GLN A 247 -2.89 -16.66 -14.75
CA GLN A 247 -4.29 -17.09 -14.69
C GLN A 247 -4.78 -17.67 -16.01
N ALA A 248 -4.31 -17.19 -17.16
CA ALA A 248 -4.65 -17.76 -18.46
C ALA A 248 -4.29 -19.25 -18.52
N VAL A 249 -3.08 -19.61 -18.08
CA VAL A 249 -2.64 -21.02 -18.01
C VAL A 249 -3.50 -21.84 -17.04
N ARG A 250 -3.87 -21.27 -15.88
CA ARG A 250 -4.73 -21.96 -14.89
C ARG A 250 -6.14 -22.19 -15.45
N VAL A 251 -6.74 -21.19 -16.07
CA VAL A 251 -8.08 -21.26 -16.66
C VAL A 251 -8.09 -22.24 -17.83
N ALA A 252 -7.10 -22.20 -18.72
CA ALA A 252 -6.97 -23.15 -19.83
C ALA A 252 -6.92 -24.60 -19.33
N ARG A 253 -6.10 -24.88 -18.31
CA ARG A 253 -6.02 -26.20 -17.69
C ARG A 253 -7.34 -26.60 -17.01
N ALA A 254 -7.96 -25.69 -16.27
CA ALA A 254 -9.19 -25.99 -15.51
C ALA A 254 -10.39 -26.27 -16.43
N LEU A 255 -10.44 -25.63 -17.60
CA LEU A 255 -11.52 -25.78 -18.57
C LEU A 255 -11.19 -26.78 -19.69
N ASP A 256 -9.99 -27.34 -19.73
CA ASP A 256 -9.51 -28.17 -20.84
C ASP A 256 -9.71 -27.47 -22.20
N LEU A 257 -9.20 -26.24 -22.28
CA LEU A 257 -9.25 -25.38 -23.47
C LEU A 257 -7.84 -25.02 -23.92
N ASP A 258 -7.71 -24.67 -25.19
CA ASP A 258 -6.44 -24.21 -25.74
C ASP A 258 -6.02 -22.87 -25.11
N SER A 259 -4.73 -22.73 -24.80
CA SER A 259 -4.21 -21.55 -24.11
C SER A 259 -4.31 -20.27 -24.94
N PHE A 260 -4.24 -20.37 -26.28
CA PHE A 260 -4.41 -19.22 -27.16
C PHE A 260 -5.85 -18.73 -27.12
N GLN A 261 -6.84 -19.63 -27.17
CA GLN A 261 -8.26 -19.27 -27.04
C GLN A 261 -8.55 -18.54 -25.72
N VAL A 262 -7.98 -19.01 -24.61
CA VAL A 262 -8.14 -18.37 -23.30
C VAL A 262 -7.48 -17.00 -23.26
N LEU A 263 -6.26 -16.87 -23.79
CA LEU A 263 -5.55 -15.60 -23.86
C LEU A 263 -6.30 -14.57 -24.71
N ASP A 264 -6.79 -14.96 -25.88
CA ASP A 264 -7.59 -14.12 -26.77
C ASP A 264 -8.87 -13.61 -26.06
N SER A 265 -9.59 -14.52 -25.39
CA SER A 265 -10.76 -14.17 -24.61
C SER A 265 -10.44 -13.19 -23.47
N ILE A 266 -9.32 -13.39 -22.75
CA ILE A 266 -8.86 -12.44 -21.71
C ILE A 266 -8.52 -11.08 -22.33
N GLN A 267 -7.80 -11.06 -23.45
CA GLN A 267 -7.39 -9.82 -24.13
C GLN A 267 -8.58 -8.96 -24.54
N SER A 268 -9.66 -9.57 -25.02
CA SER A 268 -10.90 -8.85 -25.37
C SER A 268 -11.56 -8.12 -24.18
N HIS A 269 -11.17 -8.46 -22.95
CA HIS A 269 -11.68 -7.87 -21.70
C HIS A 269 -10.63 -7.06 -20.94
N VAL A 270 -9.42 -6.89 -21.49
CA VAL A 270 -8.43 -5.97 -20.91
C VAL A 270 -8.94 -4.54 -21.14
N PRO A 271 -9.15 -3.73 -20.08
CA PRO A 271 -9.51 -2.34 -20.27
C PRO A 271 -8.48 -1.64 -21.15
N TYR A 272 -8.95 -0.87 -22.13
CA TYR A 272 -8.08 -0.03 -22.93
C TYR A 272 -7.34 0.93 -21.99
N ASP A 273 -6.02 0.76 -21.86
CA ASP A 273 -5.13 1.68 -21.16
C ASP A 273 -4.58 2.65 -22.22
N PRO A 274 -5.18 3.85 -22.40
CA PRO A 274 -4.56 4.90 -23.18
C PRO A 274 -3.38 5.42 -22.37
N LYS A 275 -2.29 4.65 -22.25
CA LYS A 275 -1.01 5.25 -21.89
C LYS A 275 -0.85 6.42 -22.84
N PRO A 276 -0.61 7.66 -22.36
CA PRO A 276 -0.45 8.80 -23.25
C PRO A 276 0.75 8.51 -24.14
N GLN A 277 0.45 8.06 -25.34
CA GLN A 277 1.44 7.84 -26.38
C GLN A 277 1.95 9.23 -26.77
N GLY A 278 3.24 9.33 -27.09
CA GLY A 278 3.74 10.55 -27.72
C GLY A 278 2.95 10.84 -29.02
N PRO A 279 3.25 11.95 -29.72
CA PRO A 279 2.58 12.33 -30.97
C PRO A 279 2.53 11.25 -32.07
N LEU A 280 3.30 10.16 -31.91
CA LEU A 280 3.48 9.06 -32.87
C LEU A 280 3.06 7.68 -32.34
N GLY A 281 2.31 7.59 -31.24
CA GLY A 281 1.86 6.28 -30.75
C GLY A 281 2.90 5.49 -29.93
N LEU A 282 4.11 6.05 -29.75
CA LEU A 282 5.22 5.39 -29.07
C LEU A 282 5.17 5.55 -27.54
N PRO A 283 5.64 4.54 -26.77
CA PRO A 283 5.76 4.65 -25.32
C PRO A 283 6.69 5.82 -24.94
N LYS A 284 6.27 6.64 -23.97
CA LYS A 284 7.10 7.74 -23.46
C LYS A 284 8.43 7.17 -22.95
N PRO A 285 9.58 7.77 -23.30
CA PRO A 285 10.87 7.28 -22.83
C PRO A 285 10.92 7.24 -21.29
N PRO A 286 11.65 6.28 -20.70
CA PRO A 286 11.76 6.11 -19.26
C PRO A 286 12.13 7.42 -18.55
N ARG A 287 11.65 7.63 -17.31
CA ARG A 287 11.93 8.85 -16.51
C ARG A 287 13.43 9.18 -16.44
N ALA A 288 14.31 8.16 -16.46
CA ALA A 288 15.77 8.31 -16.49
C ALA A 288 16.29 9.05 -17.75
N MET A 289 15.66 8.87 -18.91
CA MET A 289 16.01 9.61 -20.14
C MET A 289 15.51 11.05 -20.11
N ARG A 290 14.37 11.33 -19.45
CA ARG A 290 13.90 12.71 -19.25
C ARG A 290 14.81 13.49 -18.32
N GLN A 291 15.31 12.87 -17.26
CA GLN A 291 16.31 13.50 -16.40
C GLN A 291 17.61 13.78 -17.15
N ARG A 292 18.05 12.89 -18.04
CA ARG A 292 19.25 13.11 -18.87
C ARG A 292 19.06 14.24 -19.90
N ALA A 293 17.89 14.34 -20.53
CA ALA A 293 17.57 15.44 -21.44
C ALA A 293 17.46 16.78 -20.70
N GLN A 294 16.86 16.79 -19.50
CA GLN A 294 16.79 17.98 -18.64
C GLN A 294 18.18 18.38 -18.14
N LEU A 295 19.01 17.44 -17.69
CA LEU A 295 20.41 17.68 -17.30
C LEU A 295 21.25 18.22 -18.46
N LEU A 296 21.04 17.73 -19.69
CA LEU A 296 21.72 18.24 -20.87
C LEU A 296 21.24 19.65 -21.22
N ALA A 297 19.95 19.94 -21.11
CA ALA A 297 19.39 21.29 -21.31
C ALA A 297 19.87 22.28 -20.24
N ASP A 298 19.89 21.87 -18.97
CA ASP A 298 20.36 22.67 -17.85
C ASP A 298 21.87 22.91 -17.93
N ASN A 299 22.65 21.91 -18.37
CA ASN A 299 24.08 22.08 -18.62
C ASN A 299 24.35 22.99 -19.83
N ALA A 300 23.57 22.89 -20.91
CA ALA A 300 23.68 23.80 -22.05
C ALA A 300 23.35 25.25 -21.65
N ALA A 301 22.30 25.45 -20.84
CA ALA A 301 21.95 26.78 -20.30
C ALA A 301 23.07 27.35 -19.40
N ARG A 302 23.69 26.51 -18.56
CA ARG A 302 24.84 26.90 -17.71
C ARG A 302 26.08 27.26 -18.54
N LEU A 303 26.39 26.50 -19.59
CA LEU A 303 27.52 26.79 -20.49
C LEU A 303 27.32 28.12 -21.24
N ASN A 304 26.10 28.39 -21.72
CA ASN A 304 25.76 29.66 -22.35
C ASN A 304 25.86 30.85 -21.37
N ALA A 305 25.46 30.66 -20.11
CA ALA A 305 25.60 31.68 -19.06
C ALA A 305 27.07 31.95 -18.67
N ILE A 306 27.95 30.94 -18.76
CA ILE A 306 29.39 31.12 -18.55
C ILE A 306 30.03 31.84 -19.73
N GLY A 307 29.61 31.54 -20.96
CA GLY A 307 30.02 32.25 -22.17
C GLY A 307 29.64 33.73 -22.11
N SER A 308 28.39 34.04 -21.81
CA SER A 308 27.91 35.44 -21.73
C SER A 308 28.56 36.25 -20.61
N ARG A 309 28.92 35.62 -19.48
CA ARG A 309 29.70 36.28 -18.42
C ARG A 309 31.14 36.56 -18.85
N ARG A 310 31.79 35.67 -19.61
CA ARG A 310 33.13 35.93 -20.17
C ARG A 310 33.10 37.08 -21.17
N ASP A 311 32.11 37.13 -22.05
CA ASP A 311 31.95 38.21 -23.02
C ASP A 311 31.66 39.56 -22.34
N ALA A 312 30.80 39.56 -21.31
CA ALA A 312 30.56 40.76 -20.50
C ALA A 312 31.81 41.25 -19.75
N THR A 313 32.62 40.32 -19.23
CA THR A 313 33.88 40.65 -18.54
C THR A 313 34.95 41.16 -19.51
N GLN A 314 35.00 40.63 -20.74
CA GLN A 314 35.93 41.07 -21.78
C GLN A 314 35.51 42.42 -22.38
N ALA A 315 34.20 42.67 -22.53
CA ALA A 315 33.66 43.96 -22.90
C ALA A 315 33.88 45.04 -21.81
N ALA A 316 33.75 44.69 -20.54
CA ALA A 316 34.06 45.60 -19.42
C ALA A 316 35.56 45.92 -19.32
N ARG A 317 36.45 44.96 -19.61
CA ARG A 317 37.90 45.21 -19.72
C ARG A 317 38.26 46.11 -20.91
N ARG A 318 37.60 45.94 -22.06
CA ARG A 318 37.78 46.83 -23.22
C ARG A 318 37.28 48.26 -22.96
N ARG A 319 36.23 48.45 -22.15
CA ARG A 319 35.76 49.79 -21.76
C ARG A 319 36.72 50.48 -20.79
N ARG A 320 37.29 49.77 -19.80
CA ARG A 320 38.34 50.35 -18.93
C ARG A 320 39.60 50.76 -19.69
N PHE A 321 40.01 49.97 -20.68
CA PHE A 321 41.18 50.31 -21.51
C PHE A 321 40.97 51.55 -22.41
N VAL A 322 39.71 51.92 -22.70
CA VAL A 322 39.39 53.12 -23.49
C VAL A 322 39.24 54.37 -22.60
N ASP A 323 38.87 54.21 -21.33
CA ASP A 323 38.82 55.30 -20.35
C ASP A 323 40.22 55.62 -19.77
N ASP A 324 41.05 54.61 -19.47
CA ASP A 324 42.45 54.82 -19.00
C ASP A 324 43.38 55.40 -20.10
N GLY A 325 42.97 55.39 -21.36
CA GLY A 325 43.71 55.97 -22.48
C GLY A 325 43.45 57.46 -22.72
N ARG A 326 42.70 58.14 -21.84
CA ARG A 326 42.35 59.57 -21.99
C ARG A 326 42.85 60.49 -20.86
N ASP A 327 43.57 59.95 -19.87
CA ASP A 327 44.01 60.72 -18.69
C ASP A 327 45.54 60.74 -18.46
N GLU A 328 46.35 60.27 -19.40
CA GLU A 328 47.83 60.44 -19.36
C GLU A 328 48.29 61.48 -20.39
N ASP A 329 47.87 62.73 -20.21
CA ASP A 329 48.56 63.87 -20.83
C ASP A 329 48.34 65.13 -19.98
N ARG A 330 49.02 65.20 -18.82
CA ARG A 330 49.44 66.42 -18.10
C ARG A 330 50.07 66.09 -16.74
N GLY A 331 51.36 66.36 -16.60
CA GLY A 331 51.97 66.62 -15.30
C GLY A 331 53.29 65.92 -15.02
N ALA A 332 54.31 66.19 -15.84
CA ALA A 332 55.70 65.97 -15.46
C ALA A 332 56.24 67.27 -14.82
N GLU A 333 56.53 67.25 -13.52
CA GLU A 333 57.54 68.13 -12.95
C GLU A 333 58.39 67.32 -11.96
N VAL A 334 59.68 67.56 -12.07
CA VAL A 334 60.80 66.70 -11.67
C VAL A 334 61.35 67.22 -10.34
N ASP A 335 61.67 66.34 -9.40
CA ASP A 335 62.86 66.57 -8.57
C ASP A 335 63.54 65.25 -8.17
N ARG A 336 64.87 65.29 -8.20
CA ARG A 336 65.80 64.16 -8.16
C ARG A 336 66.45 64.03 -6.77
N GLY A 337 66.97 62.83 -6.52
CA GLY A 337 68.09 62.57 -5.61
C GLY A 337 67.71 61.64 -4.47
N ALA A 338 68.48 60.61 -4.11
CA ALA A 338 69.76 60.10 -4.59
C ALA A 338 69.97 58.74 -3.90
N ASP A 339 70.61 57.80 -4.62
CA ASP A 339 71.69 56.91 -4.17
C ASP A 339 71.48 55.96 -2.97
N THR A 340 71.88 54.68 -2.93
CA THR A 340 72.91 53.83 -3.59
C THR A 340 72.49 52.35 -3.34
N ASP A 341 72.60 51.37 -4.26
CA ASP A 341 73.79 50.54 -4.59
C ASP A 341 74.48 49.96 -3.33
N TRP A 342 74.66 48.65 -3.06
CA TRP A 342 74.64 47.37 -3.81
C TRP A 342 74.08 46.24 -2.93
#